data_AF-Q24820-F1
#
_entry.id   AF-Q24820-F1
#
_cell.length_a   1.000
_cell.length_b   1.000
_cell.length_c   1.000
_cell.angle_alpha   90.00
_cell.angle_beta   90.00
_cell.angle_gamma   90.00
#
_symmetry.space_group_name_H-M   'P 1'
#
loop_
_entity.id
_entity.type
_entity.pdbx_description
1 polymer ?
#
loop_
_entity_poly.entity_id
_entity_poly.type
_entity_poly.pdbx_seq_one_letter_code
_entity_poly.pdbx_strand_id
1 'polypeptide(L)'
;SDYNYKTEKQFTDEDDKNETPRYVMDMEFDDKRSVRYPDGNYEQNVLLRPLKQGNELQFFEFAPYRMYTCYAIPKRVHDIRAGAVEGHTLIIWSKNPPLSDAPGTRNQRFVYVHPYPDSWYPEYHTVIKYRNSRGALVDKKLEWPTYKRHFYLPYRLDVDLCYQAKSAADIPSKWYGNRHLNTIGDSYQITASVCNAKEPRQIFIPVFA
;
A
#
# COMPACT_ATOMS: atom_id res chain seq x y z
N SER A 1 -4.49 7.23 6.26
CA SER A 1 -3.12 7.43 6.76
C SER A 1 -3.21 7.97 8.17
N ASP A 2 -2.38 7.49 9.07
CA ASP A 2 -2.26 8.03 10.44
C ASP A 2 -1.16 9.10 10.55
N TYR A 3 -0.61 9.54 9.42
CA TYR A 3 0.33 10.66 9.33
C TYR A 3 -0.39 11.97 9.01
N ASN A 4 -0.20 12.96 9.88
CA ASN A 4 -0.70 14.31 9.74
C ASN A 4 0.27 15.15 8.89
N TYR A 5 -0.15 15.49 7.68
CA TYR A 5 0.65 16.25 6.72
C TYR A 5 0.84 17.72 7.07
N LYS A 6 0.08 18.27 8.02
CA LYS A 6 0.23 19.64 8.51
C LYS A 6 1.29 19.74 9.60
N THR A 7 1.31 18.77 10.52
CA THR A 7 2.23 18.75 11.67
C THR A 7 3.44 17.84 11.46
N GLU A 8 3.43 17.05 10.39
CA GLU A 8 4.43 16.04 10.04
C GLU A 8 4.64 14.98 11.13
N LYS A 9 3.58 14.67 11.88
CA LYS A 9 3.59 13.71 12.99
C LYS A 9 2.45 12.71 12.88
N GLN A 10 2.43 11.71 13.75
CA GLN A 10 1.26 10.85 13.89
C GLN A 10 0.04 11.68 14.34
N PHE A 11 -1.12 11.37 13.78
CA PHE A 11 -2.38 11.96 14.17
C PHE A 11 -2.70 11.70 15.65
N THR A 12 -3.37 12.66 16.26
CA THR A 12 -3.81 12.64 17.66
C THR A 12 -5.30 12.98 17.75
N ASP A 13 -5.93 12.68 18.89
CA ASP A 13 -7.33 13.04 19.14
C ASP A 13 -7.58 14.55 19.06
N GLU A 14 -6.56 15.37 19.31
CA GLU A 14 -6.66 16.83 19.20
C GLU A 14 -6.74 17.28 17.72
N ASP A 15 -6.09 16.56 16.81
CA ASP A 15 -6.19 16.84 15.37
C ASP A 15 -7.61 16.58 14.85
N ASP A 16 -8.32 15.60 15.42
CA ASP A 16 -9.72 15.30 15.08
C ASP A 16 -10.66 16.41 15.52
N LYS A 17 -10.47 16.96 16.73
CA LYS A 17 -11.26 18.11 17.20
C LYS A 17 -11.04 19.36 16.34
N ASN A 18 -9.85 19.50 15.77
CA ASN A 18 -9.49 20.61 14.91
C ASN A 18 -9.88 20.39 13.43
N GLU A 19 -10.66 19.34 13.14
CA GLU A 19 -11.13 19.00 11.80
C GLU A 19 -9.98 18.88 10.78
N THR A 20 -8.82 18.40 11.22
CA THR A 20 -7.65 18.28 10.35
C THR A 20 -7.92 17.26 9.24
N PRO A 21 -7.71 17.60 7.95
CA PRO A 21 -8.02 16.69 6.85
C PRO A 21 -7.36 15.32 7.00
N ARG A 22 -8.17 14.26 7.01
CA ARG A 22 -7.69 12.87 6.97
C ARG A 22 -7.38 12.48 5.54
N TYR A 23 -6.20 11.91 5.32
CA TYR A 23 -5.76 11.43 4.00
C TYR A 23 -6.04 9.94 3.86
N VAL A 24 -6.73 9.55 2.80
CA VAL A 24 -7.10 8.17 2.47
C VAL A 24 -6.49 7.74 1.16
N MET A 25 -6.34 6.42 0.96
CA MET A 25 -5.95 5.89 -0.33
C MET A 25 -7.04 6.23 -1.34
N ASP A 26 -6.62 6.62 -2.53
CA ASP A 26 -7.51 7.02 -3.59
C ASP A 26 -6.84 6.67 -4.92
N MET A 27 -7.63 6.26 -5.91
CA MET A 27 -7.14 6.27 -7.27
C MET A 27 -6.78 7.71 -7.65
N GLU A 28 -5.92 7.93 -8.64
CA GLU A 28 -5.45 9.28 -8.96
C GLU A 28 -6.56 10.27 -9.39
N PHE A 29 -7.71 9.78 -9.85
CA PHE A 29 -8.78 10.58 -10.47
C PHE A 29 -10.05 10.61 -9.62
N ASP A 30 -10.85 11.66 -9.77
CA ASP A 30 -12.13 11.84 -9.06
C ASP A 30 -13.33 11.15 -9.75
N ASP A 31 -13.14 10.63 -10.97
CA ASP A 31 -14.21 10.07 -11.80
C ASP A 31 -13.79 8.73 -12.41
N LYS A 32 -14.58 7.68 -12.18
CA LYS A 32 -14.36 6.34 -12.76
C LYS A 32 -14.30 6.31 -14.29
N ARG A 33 -14.85 7.31 -14.98
CA ARG A 33 -14.74 7.43 -16.45
C ARG A 33 -13.34 7.84 -16.89
N SER A 34 -12.55 8.40 -15.98
CA SER A 34 -11.15 8.79 -16.21
C SER A 34 -10.16 7.64 -15.99
N VAL A 35 -10.65 6.42 -15.74
CA VAL A 35 -9.81 5.22 -15.66
C VAL A 35 -9.10 5.03 -17.00
N ARG A 36 -7.79 5.14 -16.94
CA ARG A 36 -6.82 4.93 -18.02
C ARG A 36 -6.48 3.43 -18.23
N TYR A 37 -5.61 3.16 -19.19
CA TYR A 37 -5.09 1.82 -19.46
C TYR A 37 -4.26 1.27 -18.28
N PRO A 38 -4.14 -0.07 -18.14
CA PRO A 38 -3.27 -0.66 -17.14
C PRO A 38 -1.85 -0.11 -17.26
N ASP A 39 -1.34 -0.02 -18.48
CA ASP A 39 0.07 0.00 -18.80
C ASP A 39 0.50 1.21 -19.65
N GLY A 40 1.81 1.33 -19.84
CA GLY A 40 2.41 2.36 -20.68
C GLY A 40 2.28 3.77 -20.10
N ASN A 41 1.90 4.74 -20.94
CA ASN A 41 1.79 6.17 -20.61
C ASN A 41 0.65 6.50 -19.65
N TYR A 42 -0.13 5.48 -19.28
CA TYR A 42 -1.46 5.61 -18.73
C TYR A 42 -1.63 4.83 -17.43
N GLU A 43 -0.55 4.20 -16.94
CA GLU A 43 -0.50 3.51 -15.65
C GLU A 43 -0.87 4.47 -14.50
N GLN A 44 -1.66 3.97 -13.55
CA GLN A 44 -2.40 4.79 -12.59
C GLN A 44 -1.84 4.65 -11.19
N ASN A 45 -1.71 5.79 -10.50
CA ASN A 45 -1.31 5.79 -9.10
C ASN A 45 -2.46 5.51 -8.14
N VAL A 46 -2.08 4.90 -7.01
CA VAL A 46 -2.84 5.06 -5.76
C VAL A 46 -2.14 6.14 -4.96
N LEU A 47 -2.84 7.24 -4.71
CA LEU A 47 -2.36 8.39 -3.96
C LEU A 47 -3.05 8.44 -2.59
N LEU A 48 -2.40 9.10 -1.64
CA LEU A 48 -3.08 9.62 -0.46
C LEU A 48 -3.66 10.98 -0.80
N ARG A 49 -4.97 11.13 -0.64
CA ARG A 49 -5.72 12.38 -0.89
C ARG A 49 -6.70 12.65 0.26
N PRO A 50 -7.14 13.90 0.47
CA PRO A 50 -8.14 14.20 1.48
C PRO A 50 -9.40 13.34 1.30
N LEU A 51 -9.96 12.84 2.40
CA LEU A 51 -11.21 12.10 2.41
C LEU A 51 -12.33 12.98 1.81
N LYS A 52 -13.00 12.44 0.79
CA LYS A 52 -14.13 13.07 0.11
C LYS A 52 -15.31 12.11 0.19
N GLN A 53 -16.27 12.42 1.07
CA GLN A 53 -17.46 11.60 1.22
C GLN A 53 -18.19 11.43 -0.12
N GLY A 54 -18.60 10.20 -0.42
CA GLY A 54 -19.24 9.85 -1.69
C GLY A 54 -18.27 9.59 -2.86
N ASN A 55 -16.96 9.78 -2.70
CA ASN A 55 -16.00 9.33 -3.70
C ASN A 55 -15.77 7.82 -3.60
N GLU A 56 -16.46 7.04 -4.45
CA GLU A 56 -16.36 5.58 -4.49
C GLU A 56 -14.93 5.04 -4.76
N LEU A 57 -14.03 5.87 -5.31
CA LEU A 57 -12.65 5.51 -5.62
C LEU A 57 -11.71 5.52 -4.40
N GLN A 58 -12.20 6.00 -3.25
CA GLN A 58 -11.50 5.96 -1.96
C GLN A 58 -11.80 4.69 -1.14
N PHE A 59 -12.71 3.84 -1.62
CA PHE A 59 -13.13 2.63 -0.92
C PHE A 59 -12.48 1.39 -1.54
N PHE A 60 -11.82 0.60 -0.70
CA PHE A 60 -11.09 -0.61 -1.08
C PHE A 60 -11.59 -1.79 -0.27
N GLU A 61 -11.69 -2.94 -0.93
CA GLU A 61 -12.06 -4.19 -0.28
C GLU A 61 -10.86 -5.14 -0.18
N PHE A 62 -10.85 -5.94 0.87
CA PHE A 62 -9.94 -7.08 0.95
C PHE A 62 -10.47 -8.20 0.06
N ALA A 63 -9.78 -8.42 -1.06
CA ALA A 63 -10.12 -9.45 -2.01
C ALA A 63 -9.42 -10.78 -1.67
N PRO A 64 -9.96 -11.92 -2.17
CA PRO A 64 -9.33 -13.22 -2.03
C PRO A 64 -7.85 -13.19 -2.45
N TYR A 65 -7.08 -14.12 -1.89
CA TYR A 65 -5.64 -14.23 -2.13
C TYR A 65 -4.84 -13.02 -1.64
N ARG A 66 -5.22 -12.39 -0.51
CA ARG A 66 -4.43 -11.29 0.10
C ARG A 66 -4.25 -10.10 -0.87
N MET A 67 -5.26 -9.77 -1.66
CA MET A 67 -5.23 -8.62 -2.56
C MET A 67 -6.10 -7.50 -2.00
N TYR A 68 -5.81 -6.26 -2.40
CA TYR A 68 -6.68 -5.12 -2.17
C TYR A 68 -7.18 -4.60 -3.52
N THR A 69 -8.49 -4.45 -3.68
CA THR A 69 -9.10 -3.98 -4.92
C THR A 69 -9.97 -2.77 -4.67
N CYS A 70 -10.06 -1.88 -5.66
CA CYS A 70 -10.99 -0.77 -5.63
C CYS A 70 -12.42 -1.32 -5.72
N TYR A 71 -13.29 -0.91 -4.79
CA TYR A 71 -14.68 -1.37 -4.73
C TYR A 71 -15.43 -1.10 -6.04
N ALA A 72 -15.25 0.09 -6.62
CA ALA A 72 -15.90 0.47 -7.88
C ALA A 72 -15.32 -0.25 -9.12
N ILE A 73 -14.11 -0.83 -9.03
CA ILE A 73 -13.39 -1.43 -10.15
C ILE A 73 -12.71 -2.75 -9.73
N PRO A 74 -13.48 -3.82 -9.46
CA PRO A 74 -12.99 -5.05 -8.79
C PRO A 74 -12.00 -5.89 -9.62
N LYS A 75 -11.80 -5.55 -10.91
CA LYS A 75 -10.78 -6.17 -11.77
C LYS A 75 -9.39 -5.55 -11.59
N ARG A 76 -9.28 -4.52 -10.74
CA ARG A 76 -8.05 -3.76 -10.53
C ARG A 76 -7.60 -3.84 -9.09
N VAL A 77 -6.34 -4.19 -8.86
CA VAL A 77 -5.79 -4.42 -7.52
C VAL A 77 -4.60 -3.50 -7.27
N HIS A 78 -4.29 -3.29 -5.99
CA HIS A 78 -3.02 -2.73 -5.57
C HIS A 78 -1.86 -3.53 -6.15
N ASP A 79 -0.85 -2.82 -6.63
CA ASP A 79 0.37 -3.39 -7.18
C ASP A 79 1.55 -2.48 -6.84
N ILE A 80 2.66 -3.02 -6.33
CA ILE A 80 3.92 -2.27 -6.28
C ILE A 80 4.56 -2.37 -7.67
N ARG A 81 4.58 -1.22 -8.35
CA ARG A 81 5.03 -1.08 -9.73
C ARG A 81 6.36 -1.78 -9.95
N ALA A 82 6.50 -2.52 -11.05
CA ALA A 82 7.74 -3.20 -11.43
C ALA A 82 8.30 -4.17 -10.36
N GLY A 83 7.43 -4.71 -9.50
CA GLY A 83 7.78 -5.71 -8.49
C GLY A 83 7.93 -5.12 -7.09
N ALA A 84 7.93 -6.00 -6.09
CA ALA A 84 7.89 -5.66 -4.67
C ALA A 84 9.25 -5.14 -4.18
N VAL A 85 9.72 -4.01 -4.69
CA VAL A 85 11.06 -3.43 -4.45
C VAL A 85 10.93 -2.13 -3.68
N GLU A 86 11.85 -1.87 -2.75
CA GLU A 86 11.90 -0.61 -2.01
C GLU A 86 11.98 0.61 -2.96
N GLY A 87 11.26 1.68 -2.62
CA GLY A 87 11.14 2.91 -3.39
C GLY A 87 10.15 2.86 -4.56
N HIS A 88 9.71 1.67 -4.97
CA HIS A 88 8.70 1.54 -6.02
C HIS A 88 7.33 1.98 -5.52
N THR A 89 6.57 2.62 -6.42
CA THR A 89 5.30 3.26 -6.09
C THR A 89 4.13 2.29 -6.17
N LEU A 90 3.14 2.50 -5.29
CA LEU A 90 1.86 1.81 -5.33
C LEU A 90 1.01 2.34 -6.49
N ILE A 91 0.60 1.42 -7.34
CA ILE A 91 -0.26 1.65 -8.48
C ILE A 91 -1.48 0.75 -8.37
N ILE A 92 -2.42 0.95 -9.27
CA ILE A 92 -3.55 0.05 -9.47
C ILE A 92 -3.39 -0.66 -10.82
N TRP A 93 -3.39 -1.99 -10.80
CA TRP A 93 -3.09 -2.83 -11.96
C TRP A 93 -4.15 -3.90 -12.19
N SER A 94 -4.11 -4.55 -13.35
CA SER A 94 -4.94 -5.73 -13.61
C SER A 94 -4.67 -6.84 -12.59
N LYS A 95 -5.74 -7.44 -12.07
CA LYS A 95 -5.66 -8.58 -11.15
C LYS A 95 -4.95 -9.76 -11.80
N ASN A 96 -3.82 -10.17 -11.24
CA ASN A 96 -3.14 -11.40 -11.67
C ASN A 96 -3.87 -12.66 -11.18
N PRO A 97 -3.71 -13.79 -11.89
CA PRO A 97 -4.29 -15.06 -11.46
C PRO A 97 -3.83 -15.47 -10.05
N PRO A 98 -4.57 -16.38 -9.40
CA PRO A 98 -4.32 -16.74 -8.00
C PRO A 98 -3.04 -17.55 -7.76
N LEU A 99 -2.46 -18.15 -8.81
CA LEU A 99 -1.31 -19.05 -8.71
C LEU A 99 -0.04 -18.26 -8.33
N SER A 100 0.61 -18.65 -7.22
CA SER A 100 1.72 -17.92 -6.59
C SER A 100 3.03 -17.90 -7.38
N ASP A 101 3.11 -18.68 -8.46
CA ASP A 101 4.23 -18.83 -9.38
C ASP A 101 4.07 -18.02 -10.67
N ALA A 102 2.89 -17.45 -10.93
CA ALA A 102 2.72 -16.52 -12.04
C ALA A 102 3.59 -15.26 -11.79
N PRO A 103 4.41 -14.83 -12.78
CA PRO A 103 5.21 -13.61 -12.67
C PRO A 103 4.36 -12.40 -12.27
N GLY A 104 4.87 -11.55 -11.38
CA GLY A 104 4.16 -10.33 -10.95
C GLY A 104 3.03 -10.55 -9.94
N THR A 105 2.90 -11.73 -9.34
CA THR A 105 1.89 -11.95 -8.28
C THR A 105 2.33 -11.42 -6.93
N ARG A 106 3.63 -11.50 -6.58
CA ARG A 106 4.12 -11.14 -5.23
C ARG A 106 3.94 -9.68 -4.85
N ASN A 107 3.97 -8.78 -5.84
CA ASN A 107 3.75 -7.34 -5.68
C ASN A 107 2.28 -6.94 -5.71
N GLN A 108 1.34 -7.89 -5.82
CA GLN A 108 -0.10 -7.67 -5.69
C GLN A 108 -0.69 -8.30 -4.43
N ARG A 109 0.16 -8.76 -3.52
CA ARG A 109 -0.24 -9.52 -2.34
C ARG A 109 0.22 -8.76 -1.11
N PHE A 110 -0.72 -8.48 -0.22
CA PHE A 110 -0.49 -7.66 0.96
C PHE A 110 -1.29 -8.20 2.13
N VAL A 111 -0.75 -8.06 3.32
CA VAL A 111 -1.43 -8.35 4.57
C VAL A 111 -1.57 -7.03 5.31
N TYR A 112 -2.80 -6.61 5.59
CA TYR A 112 -2.99 -5.61 6.62
C TYR A 112 -2.82 -6.28 7.98
N VAL A 113 -1.83 -5.83 8.74
CA VAL A 113 -1.53 -6.37 10.05
C VAL A 113 -2.48 -5.74 11.06
N HIS A 114 -3.52 -6.47 11.44
CA HIS A 114 -4.47 -5.95 12.43
C HIS A 114 -3.78 -5.72 13.80
N PRO A 115 -4.20 -4.71 14.59
CA PRO A 115 -3.63 -4.42 15.90
C PRO A 115 -4.06 -5.44 16.99
N TYR A 116 -4.18 -6.71 16.64
CA TYR A 116 -4.49 -7.79 17.58
C TYR A 116 -3.26 -8.19 18.41
N PRO A 117 -3.46 -8.77 19.61
CA PRO A 117 -2.38 -9.34 20.41
C PRO A 117 -1.54 -10.33 19.60
N ASP A 118 -0.24 -10.40 19.89
CA ASP A 118 0.70 -11.28 19.17
C ASP A 118 0.30 -12.77 19.24
N SER A 119 -0.35 -13.19 20.33
CA SER A 119 -0.85 -14.56 20.50
C SER A 119 -1.92 -14.97 19.48
N TRP A 120 -2.51 -14.02 18.75
CA TRP A 120 -3.51 -14.28 17.71
C TRP A 120 -2.87 -14.54 16.34
N TYR A 121 -1.55 -14.37 16.24
CA TYR A 121 -0.76 -14.63 15.03
C TYR A 121 0.06 -15.91 15.23
N PRO A 122 -0.51 -17.10 14.91
CA PRO A 122 0.19 -18.38 15.10
C PRO A 122 1.49 -18.50 14.29
N GLU A 123 1.64 -17.73 13.22
CA GLU A 123 2.86 -17.67 12.42
C GLU A 123 3.97 -16.81 13.05
N TYR A 124 3.67 -16.03 14.10
CA TYR A 124 4.66 -15.16 14.70
C TYR A 124 5.83 -15.97 15.29
N HIS A 125 7.05 -15.52 15.03
CA HIS A 125 8.30 -16.18 15.39
C HIS A 125 8.53 -17.57 14.76
N THR A 126 7.66 -18.04 13.87
CA THR A 126 7.91 -19.27 13.12
C THR A 126 9.07 -19.06 12.14
N VAL A 127 9.84 -20.12 11.90
CA VAL A 127 10.97 -20.10 10.96
C VAL A 127 10.56 -20.80 9.68
N ILE A 128 10.69 -20.08 8.56
CA ILE A 128 10.47 -20.62 7.22
C ILE A 128 11.79 -20.69 6.47
N LYS A 129 11.94 -21.69 5.61
CA LYS A 129 13.11 -21.83 4.73
C LYS A 129 12.77 -21.34 3.33
N TYR A 130 13.64 -20.53 2.74
CA TYR A 130 13.46 -20.06 1.36
C TYR A 130 14.80 -19.99 0.62
N ARG A 131 14.74 -19.95 -0.72
CA ARG A 131 15.93 -19.71 -1.54
C ARG A 131 16.10 -18.21 -1.75
N ASN A 132 17.24 -17.66 -1.35
CA ASN A 132 17.57 -16.27 -1.62
C ASN A 132 17.90 -16.03 -3.11
N SER A 133 18.20 -14.79 -3.48
CA SER A 133 18.55 -14.41 -4.86
C SER A 133 19.79 -15.12 -5.43
N ARG A 134 20.63 -15.71 -4.56
CA ARG A 134 21.81 -16.51 -4.94
C ARG A 134 21.52 -18.02 -5.01
N GLY A 135 20.26 -18.43 -4.81
CA GLY A 135 19.82 -19.82 -4.83
C GLY A 135 20.10 -20.61 -3.53
N ALA A 136 20.76 -19.98 -2.55
CA ALA A 136 21.08 -20.61 -1.26
C ALA A 136 19.84 -20.73 -0.38
N LEU A 137 19.69 -21.87 0.29
CA LEU A 137 18.64 -22.09 1.27
C LEU A 137 18.98 -21.33 2.55
N VAL A 138 18.07 -20.47 3.00
CA VAL A 138 18.22 -19.61 4.17
C VAL A 138 16.96 -19.66 5.03
N ASP A 139 17.14 -19.42 6.33
CA ASP A 139 16.06 -19.40 7.31
C ASP A 139 15.59 -17.95 7.53
N LYS A 140 14.28 -17.72 7.54
CA LYS A 140 13.64 -16.45 7.89
C LYS A 140 12.70 -16.68 9.06
N LYS A 141 12.91 -15.94 10.14
CA LYS A 141 11.95 -15.82 11.25
C LYS A 141 10.87 -14.82 10.87
N LEU A 142 9.60 -15.20 11.02
CA LEU A 142 8.46 -14.35 10.71
C LEU A 142 8.20 -13.36 11.84
N GLU A 143 8.54 -12.10 11.60
CA GLU A 143 8.39 -11.01 12.56
C GLU A 143 7.32 -9.97 12.15
N TRP A 144 6.66 -10.19 10.99
CA TRP A 144 5.71 -9.23 10.44
C TRP A 144 4.51 -8.87 11.35
N PRO A 145 4.04 -9.72 12.29
CA PRO A 145 3.04 -9.33 13.27
C PRO A 145 3.44 -8.14 14.16
N THR A 146 4.73 -7.79 14.25
CA THR A 146 5.19 -6.58 14.96
C THR A 146 4.70 -5.27 14.30
N TYR A 147 4.45 -5.29 12.99
CA TYR A 147 4.10 -4.10 12.21
C TYR A 147 2.60 -3.81 12.23
N LYS A 148 2.03 -3.66 13.43
CA LYS A 148 0.59 -3.41 13.60
C LYS A 148 0.13 -2.18 12.80
N ARG A 149 -1.02 -2.27 12.13
CA ARG A 149 -1.62 -1.25 11.26
C ARG A 149 -0.83 -0.94 9.98
N HIS A 150 0.08 -1.83 9.56
CA HIS A 150 0.83 -1.68 8.31
C HIS A 150 0.22 -2.55 7.21
N PHE A 151 0.39 -2.13 5.96
CA PHE A 151 0.21 -2.99 4.79
C PHE A 151 1.55 -3.66 4.45
N TYR A 152 1.71 -4.91 4.88
CA TYR A 152 2.92 -5.71 4.74
C TYR A 152 2.93 -6.53 3.43
N LEU A 153 4.10 -6.70 2.82
CA LEU A 153 4.32 -7.54 1.63
C LEU A 153 4.85 -8.94 2.01
N PRO A 154 3.99 -9.96 2.14
CA PRO A 154 4.36 -11.24 2.76
C PRO A 154 5.26 -12.15 1.91
N TYR A 155 5.45 -11.86 0.63
CA TYR A 155 6.23 -12.73 -0.26
C TYR A 155 7.63 -12.18 -0.57
N ARG A 156 8.02 -11.07 0.05
CA ARG A 156 9.41 -10.63 0.15
C ARG A 156 9.98 -11.15 1.47
N LEU A 157 10.74 -12.25 1.37
CA LEU A 157 11.28 -12.96 2.53
C LEU A 157 12.68 -12.49 2.92
N ASP A 158 13.37 -11.81 2.01
CA ASP A 158 14.70 -11.24 2.18
C ASP A 158 14.68 -9.89 2.91
N VAL A 159 13.58 -9.16 2.79
CA VAL A 159 13.37 -7.86 3.44
C VAL A 159 11.88 -7.69 3.75
N ASP A 160 11.59 -7.22 4.95
CA ASP A 160 10.21 -6.90 5.35
C ASP A 160 9.84 -5.54 4.76
N LEU A 161 8.93 -5.54 3.77
CA LEU A 161 8.46 -4.33 3.11
C LEU A 161 7.03 -4.00 3.49
N CYS A 162 6.79 -2.71 3.70
CA CYS A 162 5.52 -2.12 4.06
C CYS A 162 5.19 -0.96 3.12
N TYR A 163 3.92 -0.58 3.02
CA TYR A 163 3.57 0.70 2.42
C TYR A 163 4.09 1.85 3.28
N GLN A 164 4.62 2.87 2.63
CA GLN A 164 5.01 4.13 3.24
C GLN A 164 4.50 5.28 2.39
N ALA A 165 3.74 6.14 3.02
CA ALA A 165 3.35 7.42 2.48
C ALA A 165 4.58 8.32 2.27
N LYS A 166 4.67 8.99 1.11
CA LYS A 166 5.64 10.07 0.93
C LYS A 166 5.25 11.29 1.77
N SER A 167 6.25 12.00 2.27
CA SER A 167 6.12 13.33 2.89
C SER A 167 5.88 14.40 1.82
N ALA A 168 5.56 15.63 2.24
CA ALA A 168 5.45 16.77 1.32
C ALA A 168 6.81 17.19 0.71
N ALA A 169 7.91 16.92 1.42
CA ALA A 169 9.27 17.21 0.96
C ALA A 169 9.86 16.11 0.05
N ASP A 170 9.25 14.92 0.04
CA ASP A 170 9.77 13.79 -0.73
C ASP A 170 9.56 14.04 -2.24
N ILE A 171 10.62 13.85 -3.02
CA ILE A 171 10.54 13.98 -4.47
C ILE A 171 9.58 12.91 -5.02
N PRO A 172 8.52 13.28 -5.77
CA PRO A 172 7.62 12.32 -6.39
C PRO A 172 8.37 11.41 -7.37
N SER A 173 8.06 10.13 -7.33
CA SER A 173 8.57 9.15 -8.29
C SER A 173 7.99 9.49 -9.66
N LYS A 174 8.86 9.59 -10.65
CA LYS A 174 8.49 9.90 -12.05
C LYS A 174 8.75 8.68 -12.92
N TRP A 175 7.75 8.27 -13.68
CA TRP A 175 7.89 7.26 -14.75
C TRP A 175 6.91 7.60 -15.89
N TYR A 176 6.95 6.81 -16.96
CA TYR A 176 6.18 7.05 -18.19
C TYR A 176 4.66 7.19 -17.95
N GLY A 177 4.08 6.34 -17.10
CA GLY A 177 2.68 6.43 -16.66
C GLY A 177 2.33 7.75 -15.96
N ASN A 178 3.29 8.37 -15.28
CA ASN A 178 3.09 9.66 -14.63
C ASN A 178 3.23 10.86 -15.59
N ARG A 179 3.52 10.65 -16.87
CA ARG A 179 3.76 11.76 -17.81
C ARG A 179 2.50 12.55 -18.13
N HIS A 180 1.34 11.90 -18.08
CA HIS A 180 0.05 12.51 -18.31
C HIS A 180 -0.72 12.73 -17.01
N LEU A 181 -0.02 12.67 -15.88
CA LEU A 181 -0.62 12.69 -14.56
C LEU A 181 -1.00 14.11 -14.19
N ASN A 182 -2.30 14.38 -14.13
CA ASN A 182 -2.84 15.64 -13.66
C ASN A 182 -3.38 15.40 -12.25
N THR A 183 -2.51 15.53 -11.25
CA THR A 183 -2.93 15.44 -9.85
C THR A 183 -3.88 16.58 -9.53
N ILE A 184 -5.09 16.24 -9.07
CA ILE A 184 -6.06 17.23 -8.57
C ILE A 184 -5.77 17.46 -7.08
N GLY A 185 -5.31 18.66 -6.72
CA GLY A 185 -5.13 19.09 -5.33
C GLY A 185 -3.96 18.42 -4.59
N ASP A 186 -4.02 18.49 -3.25
CA ASP A 186 -3.00 17.93 -2.35
C ASP A 186 -3.01 16.41 -2.41
N SER A 187 -1.88 15.82 -2.82
CA SER A 187 -1.76 14.38 -2.96
C SER A 187 -0.34 13.89 -2.73
N TYR A 188 -0.23 12.68 -2.15
CA TYR A 188 1.05 12.08 -1.82
C TYR A 188 1.12 10.64 -2.33
N GLN A 189 2.24 10.27 -2.94
CA GLN A 189 2.44 8.89 -3.40
C GLN A 189 2.66 7.94 -2.22
N ILE A 190 2.30 6.68 -2.43
CA ILE A 190 2.64 5.58 -1.51
C ILE A 190 3.74 4.75 -2.17
N THR A 191 4.73 4.32 -1.41
CA THR A 191 5.85 3.50 -1.90
C THR A 191 6.03 2.26 -1.04
N ALA A 192 6.67 1.23 -1.57
CA ALA A 192 7.22 0.18 -0.74
C ALA A 192 8.48 0.67 -0.01
N SER A 193 8.56 0.45 1.28
CA SER A 193 9.69 0.84 2.14
C SER A 193 9.98 -0.29 3.13
N VAL A 194 11.19 -0.33 3.69
CA VAL A 194 11.49 -1.25 4.79
C VAL A 194 10.54 -0.97 5.96
N CYS A 195 9.91 -2.01 6.49
CA CYS A 195 8.97 -1.88 7.59
C CYS A 195 9.62 -1.28 8.84
N ASN A 196 8.98 -0.29 9.43
CA ASN A 196 9.36 0.34 10.68
C ASN A 196 8.12 0.57 11.53
N ALA A 197 7.97 -0.21 12.61
CA ALA A 197 6.81 -0.18 13.50
C ALA A 197 6.54 1.19 14.16
N LYS A 198 7.51 2.11 14.14
CA LYS A 198 7.42 3.46 14.72
C LYS A 198 7.25 4.56 13.66
N GLU A 199 7.29 4.24 12.37
CA GLU A 199 7.17 5.23 11.29
C GLU A 199 5.68 5.56 11.05
N PRO A 200 5.20 6.76 11.40
CA PRO A 200 3.78 7.08 11.28
C PRO A 200 3.29 7.07 9.82
N ARG A 201 4.17 7.32 8.85
CA ARG A 201 3.84 7.24 7.42
C ARG A 201 3.57 5.82 6.92
N GLN A 202 3.89 4.80 7.73
CA GLN A 202 3.58 3.40 7.43
C GLN A 202 2.31 2.90 8.13
N ILE A 203 1.69 3.73 8.97
CA ILE A 203 0.46 3.40 9.69
C ILE A 203 -0.74 3.83 8.85
N PHE A 204 -1.59 2.86 8.53
CA PHE A 204 -2.83 3.09 7.81
C PHE A 204 -4.00 2.54 8.61
N ILE A 205 -5.09 3.30 8.66
CA ILE A 205 -6.33 2.89 9.33
C ILE A 205 -7.34 2.61 8.22
N PRO A 206 -7.77 1.34 8.02
CA PRO A 206 -8.80 1.03 7.05
C PRO A 206 -10.13 1.61 7.52
N VAL A 207 -10.87 2.19 6.57
CA VAL A 207 -12.26 2.58 6.78
C VAL A 207 -13.10 1.37 6.38
N PHE A 208 -13.69 0.69 7.36
CA PHE A 208 -14.61 -0.41 7.09
C PHE A 208 -15.96 0.19 6.69
N ALA A 209 -16.48 -0.25 5.53
CA ALA A 209 -17.82 0.04 5.06
C ALA A 209 -18.84 -0.98 5.62
#